data_AF-A0A933CLU2-F1
#
_entry.id   AF-A0A933CLU2-F1
#
_cell.length_a   1.000
_cell.length_b   1.000
_cell.length_c   1.000
_cell.angle_alpha   90.00
_cell.angle_beta   90.00
_cell.angle_gamma   90.00
#
_symmetry.space_group_name_H-M   'P 1'
#
loop_
_entity.id
_entity.type
_entity.pdbx_description
1 polymer ?
#
loop_
_entity_poly.entity_id
_entity_poly.type
_entity_poly.pdbx_seq_one_letter_code
_entity_poly.pdbx_strand_id
1 'polypeptide(L)'
;MHVRATKKGFTLVELLVVISIIGVLSTLAIVAFTRARAAAREAKAKGDIKQMALAVGLLFADTGKWPNGCPVESVANPETYLDTQQAGIRQAPAVGDQGGGCTWTASDISGWAGPYAKTFVDPWGSKYYFDPDYVPLQNCSGQTAGDQAPAIVSFGPNKAGPNVYDCDDLWYVMR
;
A
#
# COMPACT_ATOMS: atom_id res chain seq x y z
N MET A 1 68.28 9.40 -30.51
CA MET A 1 67.37 10.52 -30.83
C MET A 1 66.11 10.32 -30.00
N HIS A 2 65.93 11.07 -28.92
CA HIS A 2 64.79 10.91 -27.99
C HIS A 2 63.71 11.93 -28.33
N VAL A 3 62.62 11.48 -28.98
CA VAL A 3 61.45 12.31 -29.25
C VAL A 3 60.68 12.50 -27.93
N ARG A 4 60.73 13.70 -27.34
CA ARG A 4 59.88 14.05 -26.19
C ARG A 4 58.47 14.37 -26.70
N ALA A 5 57.51 13.50 -26.40
CA ALA A 5 56.10 13.79 -26.59
C ALA A 5 55.69 14.96 -25.66
N THR A 6 55.20 16.05 -26.25
CA THR A 6 54.62 17.17 -25.51
C THR A 6 53.32 16.70 -24.86
N LYS A 7 53.30 16.58 -23.53
CA LYS A 7 52.06 16.31 -22.79
C LYS A 7 51.17 17.53 -22.90
N LYS A 8 50.06 17.43 -23.65
CA LYS A 8 49.01 18.45 -23.67
C LYS A 8 48.33 18.46 -22.29
N GLY A 9 48.34 19.62 -21.62
CA GLY A 9 47.59 19.85 -20.38
C GLY A 9 46.15 20.25 -20.68
N PHE A 10 45.23 19.94 -19.77
CA PHE A 10 43.83 20.35 -19.84
C PHE A 10 43.72 21.87 -19.68
N THR A 11 42.90 22.53 -20.49
CA THR A 11 42.60 23.95 -20.36
C THR A 11 41.46 24.20 -19.37
N LEU A 12 41.43 25.38 -18.75
CA LEU A 12 40.33 25.79 -17.87
C LEU A 12 38.98 25.80 -18.59
N VAL A 13 38.97 26.15 -19.88
CA VAL A 13 37.74 26.17 -20.71
C VAL A 13 37.20 24.76 -20.93
N GLU A 14 38.07 23.79 -21.23
CA GLU A 14 37.65 22.39 -21.38
C GLU A 14 37.04 21.85 -20.07
N LEU A 15 37.62 22.19 -18.91
CA LEU A 15 37.04 21.80 -17.62
C LEU A 15 35.68 22.48 -17.38
N LEU A 16 35.56 23.76 -17.70
CA LEU A 16 34.34 24.55 -17.50
C LEU A 16 33.17 24.02 -18.32
N VAL A 17 33.40 23.65 -19.58
CA VAL A 17 32.33 23.08 -20.43
C VAL A 17 31.88 21.70 -19.92
N VAL A 18 32.79 20.90 -19.38
CA VAL A 18 32.45 19.58 -18.84
C VAL A 18 31.54 19.70 -17.61
N ILE A 19 31.89 20.56 -16.65
CA ILE A 19 31.07 20.73 -15.44
C ILE A 19 29.71 21.36 -15.75
N SER A 20 29.62 22.23 -16.76
CA SER A 20 28.35 22.83 -17.16
C SER A 20 27.40 21.79 -17.77
N ILE A 21 27.91 20.91 -18.64
CA ILE A 21 27.13 19.81 -19.21
C ILE A 21 26.68 18.82 -18.13
N ILE A 22 27.58 18.41 -17.22
CA ILE A 22 27.22 17.53 -16.10
C ILE A 22 26.16 18.19 -15.20
N GLY A 23 26.28 19.49 -14.93
CA GLY A 23 25.28 20.26 -14.18
C GLY A 23 23.89 20.19 -14.80
N VAL A 24 23.79 20.43 -16.12
CA VAL A 24 22.51 20.34 -16.83
C VAL A 24 21.95 18.91 -16.82
N LEU A 25 22.78 17.90 -17.13
CA LEU A 25 22.31 16.51 -17.16
C LEU A 25 21.88 15.99 -15.78
N SER A 26 22.61 16.36 -14.72
CA SER A 26 22.31 15.93 -13.35
C SER A 26 20.98 16.50 -12.83
N THR A 27 20.67 17.76 -13.11
CA THR A 27 19.39 18.37 -12.67
C THR A 27 18.18 17.68 -13.32
N LEU A 28 18.26 17.37 -14.63
CA LEU A 28 17.23 16.62 -15.33
C LEU A 28 17.08 15.19 -14.78
N ALA A 29 18.20 14.52 -14.50
CA ALA A 29 18.21 13.18 -13.94
C ALA A 29 17.52 13.12 -12.56
N ILE A 30 17.73 14.13 -11.70
CA ILE A 30 17.11 14.18 -10.36
C ILE A 30 15.57 14.25 -10.47
N VAL A 31 15.03 15.14 -11.33
CA VAL A 31 13.57 15.28 -11.49
C VAL A 31 12.95 14.01 -12.05
N ALA A 32 13.61 13.37 -13.02
CA ALA A 32 13.15 12.09 -13.56
C ALA A 32 13.17 10.98 -12.49
N PHE A 33 14.23 10.93 -11.69
CA PHE A 33 14.40 9.93 -10.63
C PHE A 33 13.35 10.06 -9.52
N THR A 34 13.02 11.28 -9.07
CA THR A 34 12.00 11.47 -8.02
C THR A 34 10.61 11.00 -8.48
N ARG A 35 10.23 11.29 -9.72
CA ARG A 35 8.98 10.81 -10.32
C ARG A 35 8.96 9.29 -10.44
N ALA A 36 10.04 8.68 -10.93
CA ALA A 36 10.15 7.23 -11.05
C ALA A 36 10.02 6.53 -9.69
N ARG A 37 10.62 7.10 -8.64
CA ARG A 37 10.53 6.56 -7.28
C ARG A 37 9.11 6.65 -6.71
N ALA A 38 8.38 7.74 -6.97
CA ALA A 38 6.99 7.88 -6.55
C ALA A 38 6.09 6.83 -7.24
N ALA A 39 6.20 6.71 -8.56
CA ALA A 39 5.45 5.70 -9.33
C ALA A 39 5.78 4.25 -8.88
N ALA A 40 7.03 3.97 -8.55
CA ALA A 40 7.44 2.65 -8.04
C ALA A 40 6.80 2.33 -6.66
N ARG A 41 6.66 3.33 -5.78
CA ARG A 41 5.96 3.16 -4.50
C ARG A 41 4.47 2.88 -4.72
N GLU A 42 3.81 3.67 -5.57
CA GLU A 42 2.39 3.43 -5.89
C GLU A 42 2.17 2.05 -6.52
N ALA A 43 3.02 1.64 -7.46
CA ALA A 43 2.96 0.32 -8.08
C ALA A 43 3.12 -0.81 -7.05
N LYS A 44 4.06 -0.65 -6.11
CA LYS A 44 4.24 -1.57 -4.99
C LYS A 44 3.00 -1.63 -4.10
N ALA A 45 2.48 -0.48 -3.68
CA ALA A 45 1.29 -0.40 -2.84
C ALA A 45 0.08 -1.09 -3.49
N LYS A 46 -0.16 -0.83 -4.79
CA LYS A 46 -1.24 -1.50 -5.55
C LYS A 46 -1.05 -3.02 -5.63
N GLY A 47 0.18 -3.49 -5.77
CA GLY A 47 0.49 -4.92 -5.75
C GLY A 47 0.22 -5.55 -4.38
N ASP A 48 0.72 -4.90 -3.32
CA ASP A 48 0.55 -5.34 -1.94
C ASP A 48 -0.94 -5.35 -1.53
N ILE A 49 -1.74 -4.34 -1.91
CA ILE A 49 -3.19 -4.30 -1.66
C ILE A 49 -3.91 -5.49 -2.30
N LYS A 50 -3.57 -5.83 -3.55
CA LYS A 50 -4.15 -7.01 -4.23
C LYS A 50 -3.76 -8.31 -3.52
N GLN A 51 -2.53 -8.41 -3.03
CA GLN A 51 -2.11 -9.56 -2.23
C GLN A 51 -2.88 -9.63 -0.90
N MET A 52 -3.14 -8.49 -0.25
CA MET A 52 -4.00 -8.44 0.93
C MET A 52 -5.43 -8.86 0.60
N ALA A 53 -5.99 -8.46 -0.55
CA ALA A 53 -7.34 -8.86 -0.95
C ALA A 53 -7.46 -10.38 -1.12
N LEU A 54 -6.44 -11.02 -1.70
CA LEU A 54 -6.36 -12.48 -1.76
C LEU A 54 -6.26 -13.10 -0.36
N ALA A 55 -5.44 -12.53 0.53
CA ALA A 55 -5.29 -13.01 1.90
C ALA A 55 -6.61 -12.93 2.68
N VAL A 56 -7.37 -11.84 2.50
CA VAL A 56 -8.70 -11.68 3.09
C VAL A 56 -9.69 -12.69 2.51
N GLY A 57 -9.65 -12.93 1.20
CA GLY A 57 -10.47 -13.97 0.56
C GLY A 57 -10.18 -15.38 1.08
N LEU A 58 -8.92 -15.71 1.36
CA LEU A 58 -8.53 -16.98 1.98
C LEU A 58 -9.04 -17.10 3.42
N LEU A 59 -8.87 -16.06 4.24
CA LEU A 59 -9.46 -16.01 5.58
C LEU A 59 -10.97 -16.26 5.53
N PHE A 60 -11.66 -15.60 4.61
CA PHE A 60 -13.10 -15.76 4.44
C PHE A 60 -13.48 -17.19 4.02
N ALA A 61 -12.72 -17.81 3.11
CA ALA A 61 -12.94 -19.20 2.71
C ALA A 61 -12.77 -20.19 3.87
N ASP A 62 -11.81 -19.92 4.77
CA ASP A 62 -11.49 -20.78 5.90
C ASP A 62 -12.44 -20.62 7.09
N THR A 63 -12.89 -19.38 7.34
CA THR A 63 -13.60 -19.01 8.58
C THR A 63 -15.02 -18.51 8.38
N GLY A 64 -15.42 -18.20 7.13
CA GLY A 64 -16.71 -17.58 6.81
C GLY A 64 -16.83 -16.12 7.26
N LYS A 65 -15.74 -15.48 7.69
CA LYS A 65 -15.73 -14.14 8.28
C LYS A 65 -14.73 -13.21 7.62
N TRP A 66 -15.08 -11.93 7.57
CA TRP A 66 -14.17 -10.86 7.19
C TRP A 66 -13.15 -10.59 8.30
N PRO A 67 -12.08 -9.81 8.02
CA PRO A 67 -11.05 -9.48 9.01
C PRO A 67 -11.61 -8.78 10.25
N ASN A 68 -12.75 -8.12 10.15
CA ASN A 68 -13.40 -7.50 11.31
C ASN A 68 -14.18 -8.50 12.20
N GLY A 69 -14.14 -9.79 11.88
CA GLY A 69 -14.84 -10.87 12.59
C GLY A 69 -16.32 -10.98 12.26
N CYS A 70 -16.82 -10.17 11.32
CA CYS A 70 -18.22 -10.17 10.91
C CYS A 70 -18.44 -11.09 9.70
N PRO A 71 -19.63 -11.73 9.57
CA PRO A 71 -20.04 -12.38 8.32
C PRO A 71 -20.36 -11.34 7.24
N VAL A 72 -20.49 -11.77 5.98
CA VAL A 72 -20.72 -10.88 4.83
C VAL A 72 -22.04 -10.11 4.92
N GLU A 73 -23.08 -10.70 5.50
CA GLU A 73 -24.36 -10.00 5.69
C GLU A 73 -24.35 -8.92 6.78
N SER A 74 -23.31 -8.86 7.60
CA SER A 74 -23.24 -7.87 8.68
C SER A 74 -22.69 -6.55 8.18
N VAL A 75 -23.60 -5.57 8.06
CA VAL A 75 -23.30 -4.12 7.97
C VAL A 75 -22.92 -3.53 9.34
N ALA A 76 -22.47 -4.36 10.28
CA ALA A 76 -21.75 -3.82 11.42
C ALA A 76 -20.44 -3.24 10.87
N ASN A 77 -20.15 -2.00 11.22
CA ASN A 77 -19.01 -1.24 10.69
C ASN A 77 -17.77 -1.28 11.62
N PRO A 78 -17.28 -2.41 12.16
CA PRO A 78 -15.93 -2.40 12.67
C PRO A 78 -14.98 -2.43 11.49
N GLU A 79 -14.45 -1.27 11.17
CA GLU A 79 -13.25 -1.15 10.36
C GLU A 79 -12.05 -1.72 11.15
N THR A 80 -11.06 -2.29 10.47
CA THR A 80 -9.90 -2.85 11.18
C THR A 80 -8.61 -2.78 10.38
N TYR A 81 -7.49 -2.61 11.09
CA TYR A 81 -6.17 -2.76 10.49
C TYR A 81 -5.86 -4.25 10.29
N LEU A 82 -5.35 -4.60 9.11
CA LEU A 82 -5.10 -5.99 8.70
C LEU A 82 -3.96 -6.68 9.48
N ASP A 83 -3.17 -5.94 10.25
CA ASP A 83 -2.07 -6.48 11.06
C ASP A 83 -2.49 -6.87 12.49
N THR A 84 -3.71 -6.51 12.89
CA THR A 84 -4.23 -6.77 14.23
C THR A 84 -4.54 -8.25 14.43
N GLN A 85 -4.65 -8.67 15.69
CA GLN A 85 -5.13 -10.01 16.00
C GLN A 85 -6.57 -10.23 15.53
N GLN A 86 -7.42 -9.19 15.63
CA GLN A 86 -8.81 -9.26 15.19
C GLN A 86 -8.92 -9.59 13.69
N ALA A 87 -8.03 -9.01 12.88
CA ALA A 87 -7.97 -9.23 11.43
C ALA A 87 -7.85 -10.70 11.03
N GLY A 88 -7.29 -11.56 11.88
CA GLY A 88 -7.08 -12.97 11.54
C GLY A 88 -6.09 -13.21 10.39
N ILE A 89 -5.47 -12.17 9.81
CA ILE A 89 -4.58 -12.30 8.66
C ILE A 89 -3.17 -12.73 9.07
N ARG A 90 -2.61 -12.05 10.08
CA ARG A 90 -1.24 -12.28 10.56
C ARG A 90 -1.12 -13.44 11.53
N GLN A 91 -2.18 -13.69 12.29
CA GLN A 91 -2.24 -14.69 13.35
C GLN A 91 -3.69 -15.05 13.61
N ALA A 92 -3.92 -16.22 14.22
CA ALA A 92 -5.28 -16.66 14.54
C ALA A 92 -5.98 -15.62 15.44
N PRO A 93 -7.23 -15.25 15.13
CA PRO A 93 -8.00 -14.36 16.00
C PRO A 93 -8.31 -15.06 17.33
N ALA A 94 -8.49 -14.27 18.38
CA ALA A 94 -8.88 -14.80 19.69
C ALA A 94 -10.40 -14.93 19.78
N VAL A 95 -10.88 -16.04 20.38
CA VAL A 95 -12.31 -16.28 20.63
C VAL A 95 -12.90 -15.12 21.43
N GLY A 96 -14.07 -14.63 21.01
CA GLY A 96 -14.77 -13.49 21.62
C GLY A 96 -14.79 -12.25 20.73
N ASP A 97 -15.37 -11.16 21.24
CA ASP A 97 -15.37 -9.84 20.61
C ASP A 97 -14.04 -9.14 20.93
N GLN A 98 -13.34 -8.66 19.90
CA GLN A 98 -12.08 -7.92 20.05
C GLN A 98 -12.24 -6.42 19.77
N GLY A 99 -13.46 -5.88 19.89
CA GLY A 99 -13.71 -4.44 19.86
C GLY A 99 -14.50 -3.95 18.64
N GLY A 100 -15.49 -4.71 18.17
CA GLY A 100 -16.27 -4.33 17.00
C GLY A 100 -17.73 -4.80 17.00
N GLY A 101 -18.18 -5.51 18.04
CA GLY A 101 -19.52 -6.08 18.10
C GLY A 101 -19.67 -7.41 17.34
N CYS A 102 -18.64 -7.83 16.61
CA CYS A 102 -18.55 -9.14 15.96
C CYS A 102 -17.58 -10.05 16.71
N THR A 103 -18.01 -11.28 16.99
CA THR A 103 -17.27 -12.24 17.80
C THR A 103 -16.63 -13.32 16.93
N TRP A 104 -15.41 -13.74 17.27
CA TRP A 104 -14.87 -15.00 16.77
C TRP A 104 -15.33 -16.15 17.66
N THR A 105 -15.83 -17.22 17.07
CA THR A 105 -16.16 -18.45 17.80
C THR A 105 -15.05 -19.48 17.65
N ALA A 106 -15.02 -20.46 18.56
CA ALA A 106 -14.05 -21.56 18.47
C ALA A 106 -14.22 -22.38 17.18
N SER A 107 -15.45 -22.51 16.65
CA SER A 107 -15.69 -23.16 15.36
C SER A 107 -15.12 -22.37 14.19
N ASP A 108 -15.26 -21.04 14.18
CA ASP A 108 -14.70 -20.20 13.10
C ASP A 108 -13.16 -20.33 13.07
N ILE A 109 -12.53 -20.28 14.23
CA ILE A 109 -11.06 -20.37 14.35
C ILE A 109 -10.56 -21.79 14.05
N SER A 110 -11.39 -22.82 14.24
CA SER A 110 -10.99 -24.20 13.93
C SER A 110 -10.69 -24.42 12.45
N GLY A 111 -11.29 -23.62 11.55
CA GLY A 111 -11.01 -23.63 10.12
C GLY A 111 -9.81 -22.79 9.69
N TRP A 112 -9.26 -21.96 10.58
CA TRP A 112 -8.19 -21.03 10.24
C TRP A 112 -6.89 -21.78 9.83
N ALA A 113 -6.44 -21.58 8.59
CA ALA A 113 -5.21 -22.16 8.07
C ALA A 113 -4.05 -21.14 7.94
N GLY A 114 -4.22 -19.92 8.46
CA GLY A 114 -3.27 -18.82 8.31
C GLY A 114 -1.88 -19.07 8.93
N PRO A 115 -0.95 -18.11 8.80
CA PRO A 115 -1.14 -16.72 8.34
C PRO A 115 -1.24 -16.57 6.82
N TYR A 116 -2.07 -15.63 6.36
CA TYR A 116 -2.38 -15.44 4.93
C TYR A 116 -1.53 -14.35 4.27
N ALA A 117 -0.82 -13.52 5.03
CA ALA A 117 0.01 -12.45 4.49
C ALA A 117 1.24 -12.15 5.36
N LYS A 118 2.24 -11.47 4.76
CA LYS A 118 3.51 -11.11 5.41
C LYS A 118 3.81 -9.61 5.44
N THR A 119 3.25 -8.85 4.52
CA THR A 119 3.48 -7.40 4.40
C THR A 119 2.21 -6.66 4.76
N PHE A 120 2.26 -5.89 5.84
CA PHE A 120 1.09 -5.21 6.39
C PHE A 120 1.21 -3.68 6.37
N VAL A 121 2.32 -3.17 5.85
CA VAL A 121 2.67 -1.76 5.86
C VAL A 121 2.98 -1.34 4.43
N ASP A 122 2.37 -0.24 4.02
CA ASP A 122 2.55 0.35 2.70
C ASP A 122 3.93 1.03 2.56
N PRO A 123 4.32 1.45 1.34
CA PRO A 123 5.61 2.09 1.10
C PRO A 123 5.83 3.44 1.81
N TRP A 124 4.78 4.03 2.38
CA TRP A 124 4.83 5.27 3.14
C TRP A 124 4.89 5.02 4.65
N GLY A 125 4.59 3.80 5.10
CA GLY A 125 4.69 3.37 6.49
C GLY A 125 3.34 3.26 7.21
N SER A 126 2.22 3.42 6.49
CA SER A 126 0.87 3.22 7.05
C SER A 126 0.47 1.75 6.92
N LYS A 127 -0.34 1.26 7.86
CA LYS A 127 -0.84 -0.11 7.82
C LYS A 127 -2.01 -0.23 6.85
N TYR A 128 -2.13 -1.37 6.20
CA TYR A 128 -3.32 -1.65 5.39
C TYR A 128 -4.57 -1.74 6.25
N TYR A 129 -5.65 -1.17 5.73
CA TYR A 129 -6.91 -1.02 6.43
C TYR A 129 -8.01 -1.76 5.69
N PHE A 130 -8.90 -2.41 6.43
CA PHE A 130 -10.11 -3.03 5.92
C PHE A 130 -11.29 -2.16 6.33
N ASP A 131 -12.02 -1.69 5.32
CA ASP A 131 -13.23 -0.91 5.47
C ASP A 131 -14.38 -1.71 4.80
N PRO A 132 -15.38 -2.20 5.55
CA PRO A 132 -16.47 -3.00 5.01
C PRO A 132 -17.47 -2.20 4.15
N ASP A 133 -17.52 -0.88 4.29
CA ASP A 133 -18.49 0.00 3.64
C ASP A 133 -17.86 1.20 2.94
N TYR A 134 -16.62 1.01 2.46
CA TYR A 134 -15.81 2.04 1.80
C TYR A 134 -16.58 2.77 0.70
N VAL A 135 -16.65 4.10 0.84
CA VAL A 135 -17.21 5.00 -0.17
C VAL A 135 -16.06 5.71 -0.88
N PRO A 136 -15.76 5.37 -2.15
CA PRO A 136 -14.73 6.08 -2.89
C PRO A 136 -15.14 7.54 -3.08
N LEU A 137 -14.23 8.46 -2.78
CA LEU A 137 -14.48 9.88 -3.00
C LEU A 137 -14.71 10.21 -4.47
N GLN A 138 -15.71 11.06 -4.72
CA GLN A 138 -15.91 11.64 -6.04
C GLN A 138 -14.74 12.56 -6.39
N ASN A 139 -14.28 12.44 -7.65
CA ASN A 139 -13.34 13.36 -8.32
C ASN A 139 -11.84 13.15 -8.06
N CYS A 140 -11.46 12.07 -7.38
CA CYS A 140 -10.08 11.62 -7.32
C CYS A 140 -9.85 10.57 -8.42
N SER A 141 -9.03 10.89 -9.43
CA SER A 141 -8.56 9.94 -10.47
C SER A 141 -9.56 9.37 -11.49
N GLY A 142 -10.67 10.06 -11.79
CA GLY A 142 -11.59 9.64 -12.86
C GLY A 142 -12.42 8.40 -12.53
N GLN A 143 -12.53 8.07 -11.24
CA GLN A 143 -13.44 7.05 -10.74
C GLN A 143 -14.74 7.72 -10.29
N THR A 144 -15.88 7.24 -10.79
CA THR A 144 -17.22 7.62 -10.32
C THR A 144 -17.43 7.03 -8.93
N ALA A 145 -18.07 7.78 -8.02
CA ALA A 145 -18.56 7.20 -6.77
C ALA A 145 -19.34 5.91 -7.09
N GLY A 146 -18.85 4.81 -6.54
CA GLY A 146 -19.56 3.54 -6.57
C GLY A 146 -20.42 3.39 -5.32
N ASP A 147 -21.23 2.34 -5.31
CA ASP A 147 -21.94 1.89 -4.12
C ASP A 147 -20.93 1.48 -3.03
N GLN A 148 -21.36 1.60 -1.77
CA GLN A 148 -20.60 1.11 -0.61
C GLN A 148 -20.20 -0.34 -0.84
N ALA A 149 -18.90 -0.62 -0.71
CA ALA A 149 -18.38 -1.97 -0.91
C ALA A 149 -17.16 -2.23 -0.03
N PRO A 150 -16.96 -3.46 0.43
CA PRO A 150 -15.83 -3.80 1.28
C PRO A 150 -14.54 -3.60 0.49
N ALA A 151 -13.59 -2.88 1.07
CA ALA A 151 -12.34 -2.52 0.42
C ALA A 151 -11.13 -2.67 1.35
N ILE A 152 -9.99 -2.88 0.72
CA ILE A 152 -8.69 -2.75 1.38
C ILE A 152 -8.07 -1.43 0.95
N VAL A 153 -7.62 -0.65 1.93
CA VAL A 153 -7.20 0.75 1.76
C VAL A 153 -5.76 0.94 2.25
N SER A 154 -5.03 1.80 1.56
CA SER A 154 -3.76 2.43 1.97
C SER A 154 -3.95 3.94 1.94
N PHE A 155 -3.52 4.61 3.00
CA PHE A 155 -3.70 6.05 3.21
C PHE A 155 -2.69 6.93 2.47
N GLY A 156 -2.04 6.37 1.45
CA GLY A 156 -1.12 7.10 0.58
C GLY A 156 0.08 7.78 1.28
N PRO A 157 0.74 8.69 0.55
CA PRO A 157 1.82 9.53 1.05
C PRO A 157 1.50 10.38 2.27
N ASN A 158 0.27 10.92 2.37
CA ASN A 158 -0.08 11.88 3.40
C ASN A 158 -0.50 11.23 4.74
N LYS A 159 -0.89 9.95 4.71
CA LYS A 159 -1.31 9.17 5.87
C LYS A 159 -2.50 9.78 6.60
N ALA A 160 -3.48 10.31 5.87
CA ALA A 160 -4.68 10.93 6.41
C ALA A 160 -5.40 10.02 7.43
N GLY A 161 -5.38 8.71 7.18
CA GLY A 161 -5.85 7.70 8.13
C GLY A 161 -7.34 7.37 7.95
N PRO A 162 -7.91 6.55 8.85
CA PRO A 162 -9.30 6.11 8.74
C PRO A 162 -10.28 7.28 8.71
N ASN A 163 -11.38 7.13 7.97
CA ASN A 163 -12.46 8.12 7.86
C ASN A 163 -12.03 9.50 7.31
N VAL A 164 -10.80 9.64 6.82
CA VAL A 164 -10.31 10.82 6.11
C VAL A 164 -9.82 10.36 4.74
N TYR A 165 -10.77 10.02 3.88
CA TYR A 165 -10.47 9.62 2.52
C TYR A 165 -10.07 10.82 1.69
N ASP A 166 -9.09 10.66 0.80
CA ASP A 166 -8.67 11.69 -0.15
C ASP A 166 -8.16 11.09 -1.47
N CYS A 167 -7.53 11.92 -2.30
CA CYS A 167 -7.15 11.54 -3.66
C CYS A 167 -5.84 10.76 -3.76
N ASP A 168 -5.03 10.70 -2.69
CA ASP A 168 -3.79 9.93 -2.70
C ASP A 168 -3.93 8.55 -2.05
N ASP A 169 -5.11 8.26 -1.51
CA ASP A 169 -5.50 6.91 -1.10
C ASP A 169 -5.49 5.91 -2.26
N LEU A 170 -5.07 4.70 -1.93
CA LEU A 170 -5.12 3.55 -2.83
C LEU A 170 -6.02 2.50 -2.23
N TRP A 171 -6.97 2.01 -3.01
CA TRP A 171 -7.93 1.03 -2.54
C TRP A 171 -8.19 -0.08 -3.56
N TYR A 172 -8.72 -1.20 -3.07
CA TYR A 172 -9.20 -2.30 -3.89
C TYR A 172 -10.51 -2.82 -3.30
N VAL A 173 -11.60 -2.69 -4.06
CA VAL A 173 -12.91 -3.23 -3.69
C VAL A 173 -12.91 -4.75 -3.88
N MET A 174 -13.32 -5.45 -2.83
CA MET A 174 -13.56 -6.88 -2.82
C MET A 174 -14.97 -7.13 -3.37
N ARG A 175 -15.06 -7.91 -4.45
CA ARG A 175 -16.31 -8.35 -5.08
C ARG A 175 -16.35 -9.86 -5.12
#